data_AF-A0A7C3DSG0-F1
#
_entry.id   AF-A0A7C3DSG0-F1
#
_cell.length_a   1.000
_cell.length_b   1.000
_cell.length_c   1.000
_cell.angle_alpha   90.00
_cell.angle_beta   90.00
_cell.angle_gamma   90.00
#
_symmetry.space_group_name_H-M   'P 1'
#
loop_
_entity.id
_entity.type
_entity.pdbx_description
1 polymer ?
#
loop_
_entity_poly.entity_id
_entity_poly.type
_entity_poly.pdbx_seq_one_letter_code
_entity_poly.pdbx_strand_id
1 'polypeptide(L)'
;MEQTLLTLPAVNWNRPDDGYTKMFWDQNVRQFWVDEEIPLADDKLTWMTLSREEQRVYEQVLAGLTLLDTVQGSVGMPLLSQHIESLQAKAVMGFMGAMEHMHAKSYSSIFSTLCTSERIGELFEWVQKERLLQEKQQFVHQRYLGVRDSQSLYLGLAASVFLESFQFYSGFFYPLLLAGQGRMVSSGEIINLIIRDESIHGVYVGLQAQEVYARLPEAQQKTAREGVYRMLEHLAGLEERYSRMLYTPLELVESVITFSRYNADKALMNLGLEPYFGVSAEAVNPVVLAGLSTRTKNHDFFSTKGNGYVKAIRVEPLQDEDFIFEGLAQEYQPVTKRDGRVVPFDELRIVRAVEKAGDATGVVLDPALIEQHVLAPIKRKARHRQLHIEQIQDMVEEGLMHSYPAVARAYILYREERARRRGLA
;
A
#
# COMPACT_ATOMS: atom_id res chain seq x y z
N MET A 1 -21.19 32.31 36.08
CA MET A 1 -20.13 31.52 35.42
C MET A 1 -20.27 31.73 33.94
N GLU A 2 -19.38 32.50 33.32
CA GLU A 2 -19.27 32.54 31.86
C GLU A 2 -18.83 31.15 31.40
N GLN A 3 -19.69 30.45 30.66
CA GLN A 3 -19.27 29.26 29.91
C GLN A 3 -18.35 29.75 28.80
N THR A 4 -17.05 29.51 28.94
CA THR A 4 -16.10 29.70 27.84
C THR A 4 -16.55 28.80 26.68
N LEU A 5 -17.02 29.40 25.59
CA LEU A 5 -17.41 28.68 24.38
C LEU A 5 -16.19 27.92 23.84
N LEU A 6 -16.27 26.58 23.81
CA LEU A 6 -15.28 25.74 23.16
C LEU A 6 -15.37 25.99 21.65
N THR A 7 -14.29 26.54 21.07
CA THR A 7 -14.22 26.74 19.62
C THR A 7 -13.81 25.43 18.95
N LEU A 8 -14.66 24.88 18.08
CA LEU A 8 -14.39 23.66 17.32
C LEU A 8 -13.92 24.03 15.89
N PRO A 9 -12.70 23.66 15.48
CA PRO A 9 -12.22 23.92 14.12
C PRO A 9 -12.86 22.96 13.10
N ALA A 10 -13.05 23.44 11.86
CA ALA A 10 -13.45 22.62 10.72
C ALA A 10 -12.23 22.19 9.90
N VAL A 11 -12.27 20.99 9.32
CA VAL A 11 -11.22 20.51 8.41
C VAL A 11 -11.18 21.37 7.15
N ASN A 12 -9.99 21.76 6.70
CA ASN A 12 -9.79 22.54 5.48
C ASN A 12 -8.79 21.88 4.54
N TRP A 13 -9.29 21.09 3.58
CA TRP A 13 -8.48 20.40 2.57
C TRP A 13 -7.82 21.31 1.52
N ASN A 14 -8.17 22.61 1.48
CA ASN A 14 -7.49 23.58 0.61
C ASN A 14 -6.18 24.10 1.21
N ARG A 15 -5.90 23.78 2.48
CA ARG A 15 -4.64 24.08 3.16
C ARG A 15 -4.10 22.76 3.74
N PRO A 16 -3.18 22.07 3.04
CA PRO A 16 -2.60 20.83 3.53
C PRO A 16 -1.93 21.03 4.89
N ASP A 17 -2.17 20.10 5.82
CA ASP A 17 -1.51 20.09 7.14
C ASP A 17 -0.05 19.61 7.04
N ASP A 18 0.23 18.73 6.08
CA ASP A 18 1.54 18.15 5.78
C ASP A 18 1.67 17.85 4.26
N GLY A 19 2.80 17.23 3.87
CA GLY A 19 3.13 16.94 2.47
C GLY A 19 2.55 15.62 1.91
N TYR A 20 1.91 14.78 2.72
CA TYR A 20 1.57 13.40 2.32
C TYR A 20 0.12 12.99 2.60
N THR A 21 -0.53 13.50 3.64
CA THR A 21 -1.87 13.09 4.09
C THR A 21 -2.91 13.15 2.98
N LYS A 22 -2.90 14.20 2.15
CA LYS A 22 -3.81 14.29 0.99
C LYS A 22 -3.58 13.17 -0.04
N MET A 23 -2.32 12.83 -0.30
CA MET A 23 -2.00 11.75 -1.24
C MET A 23 -2.49 10.40 -0.69
N PHE A 24 -2.32 10.15 0.61
CA PHE A 24 -2.85 8.95 1.26
C PHE A 24 -4.37 8.89 1.22
N TRP A 25 -5.05 10.02 1.45
CA TRP A 25 -6.50 10.12 1.27
C TRP A 25 -6.92 9.73 -0.16
N ASP A 26 -6.34 10.38 -1.16
CA ASP A 26 -6.68 10.13 -2.57
C ASP A 26 -6.40 8.66 -2.95
N GLN A 27 -5.31 8.07 -2.43
CA GLN A 27 -4.95 6.68 -2.71
C GLN A 27 -5.91 5.68 -2.07
N ASN A 28 -6.25 5.85 -0.80
CA ASN A 28 -7.23 5.02 -0.10
C ASN A 28 -8.58 5.02 -0.84
N VAL A 29 -9.05 6.20 -1.25
CA VAL A 29 -10.33 6.33 -1.97
C VAL A 29 -10.27 5.67 -3.35
N ARG A 30 -9.16 5.79 -4.09
CA ARG A 30 -9.00 5.16 -5.41
C ARG A 30 -8.99 3.63 -5.36
N GLN A 31 -8.64 3.07 -4.21
CA GLN A 31 -8.55 1.63 -4.00
C GLN A 31 -9.81 1.04 -3.36
N PHE A 32 -10.84 1.85 -3.10
CA PHE A 32 -12.11 1.34 -2.57
C PHE A 32 -12.63 0.15 -3.39
N TRP A 33 -13.06 -0.89 -2.69
CA TRP A 33 -13.62 -2.11 -3.25
C TRP A 33 -14.70 -2.69 -2.33
N VAL A 34 -15.56 -3.54 -2.88
CA VAL A 34 -16.55 -4.30 -2.11
C VAL A 34 -16.45 -5.78 -2.47
N ASP A 35 -16.70 -6.67 -1.51
CA ASP A 35 -16.54 -8.11 -1.68
C ASP A 35 -17.50 -8.72 -2.70
N GLU A 36 -18.66 -8.09 -2.92
CA GLU A 36 -19.65 -8.53 -3.91
C GLU A 36 -19.16 -8.47 -5.37
N GLU A 37 -18.07 -7.75 -5.65
CA GLU A 37 -17.49 -7.66 -7.00
C GLU A 37 -16.69 -8.91 -7.39
N ILE A 38 -16.37 -9.79 -6.43
CA ILE A 38 -15.52 -10.97 -6.64
C ILE A 38 -16.38 -12.24 -6.74
N PRO A 39 -16.26 -13.05 -7.82
CA PRO A 39 -17.06 -14.26 -8.02
C PRO A 39 -16.55 -15.43 -7.16
N LEU A 40 -16.85 -15.39 -5.86
CA LEU A 40 -16.39 -16.41 -4.89
C LEU A 40 -16.94 -17.82 -5.17
N ALA A 41 -18.05 -17.94 -5.89
CA ALA A 41 -18.65 -19.24 -6.23
C ALA A 41 -17.71 -20.13 -7.07
N ASP A 42 -16.77 -19.53 -7.80
CA ASP A 42 -15.81 -20.23 -8.67
C ASP A 42 -14.82 -21.09 -7.86
N ASP A 43 -14.63 -20.78 -6.58
CA ASP A 43 -13.74 -21.54 -5.69
C ASP A 43 -14.36 -22.84 -5.14
N LYS A 44 -15.68 -23.04 -5.27
CA LYS A 44 -16.40 -24.17 -4.61
C LYS A 44 -15.85 -25.54 -4.99
N LEU A 45 -15.57 -25.77 -6.27
CA LEU A 45 -15.04 -27.06 -6.73
C LEU A 45 -13.65 -27.30 -6.16
N THR A 46 -12.78 -26.30 -6.21
CA THR A 46 -11.43 -26.37 -5.63
C THR A 46 -11.51 -26.61 -4.12
N TRP A 47 -12.39 -25.91 -3.41
CA TRP A 47 -12.63 -26.09 -1.99
C TRP A 47 -12.97 -27.54 -1.62
N MET A 48 -13.85 -28.19 -2.39
CA MET A 48 -14.23 -29.60 -2.16
C MET A 48 -13.08 -30.60 -2.39
N THR A 49 -12.03 -30.20 -3.11
CA THR A 49 -10.84 -31.04 -3.34
C THR A 49 -9.78 -30.91 -2.24
N LEU A 50 -9.87 -29.88 -1.40
CA LEU A 50 -8.95 -29.68 -0.29
C LEU A 50 -9.14 -30.80 0.74
N SER A 51 -8.05 -31.26 1.33
CA SER A 51 -8.10 -32.16 2.48
C SER A 51 -8.71 -31.46 3.70
N ARG A 52 -9.17 -32.25 4.68
CA ARG A 52 -9.76 -31.71 5.92
C ARG A 52 -8.81 -30.78 6.68
N GLU A 53 -7.51 -31.08 6.69
CA GLU A 53 -6.51 -30.22 7.35
C GLU A 53 -6.27 -28.93 6.57
N GLU A 54 -6.22 -28.99 5.22
CA GLU A 54 -6.12 -27.79 4.39
C GLU A 54 -7.33 -26.88 4.60
N GLN A 55 -8.55 -27.43 4.62
CA GLN A 55 -9.78 -26.67 4.91
C GLN A 55 -9.76 -26.07 6.31
N ARG A 56 -9.41 -26.87 7.34
CA ARG A 56 -9.34 -26.41 8.73
C ARG A 56 -8.39 -25.23 8.88
N VAL A 57 -7.18 -25.34 8.33
CA VAL A 57 -6.18 -24.26 8.41
C VAL A 57 -6.68 -23.03 7.69
N TYR A 58 -7.21 -23.18 6.47
CA TYR A 58 -7.76 -22.07 5.69
C TYR A 58 -8.87 -21.33 6.45
N GLU A 59 -9.82 -22.07 7.02
CA GLU A 59 -10.91 -21.49 7.81
C GLU A 59 -10.41 -20.76 9.05
N GLN A 60 -9.51 -21.38 9.81
CA GLN A 60 -9.00 -20.83 11.07
C GLN A 60 -8.13 -19.59 10.84
N VAL A 61 -7.36 -19.53 9.75
CA VAL A 61 -6.60 -18.32 9.42
C VAL A 61 -7.55 -17.18 9.07
N LEU A 62 -8.56 -17.40 8.22
CA LEU A 62 -9.53 -16.35 7.86
C LEU A 62 -10.34 -15.88 9.08
N ALA A 63 -10.71 -16.80 9.98
CA ALA A 63 -11.45 -16.46 11.19
C ALA A 63 -10.57 -15.66 12.16
N GLY A 64 -9.27 -15.99 12.23
CA GLY A 64 -8.27 -15.22 12.96
C GLY A 64 -8.11 -13.81 12.41
N LEU A 65 -7.93 -13.65 11.09
CA LEU A 65 -7.85 -12.34 10.42
C LEU A 65 -9.11 -11.52 10.70
N THR A 66 -10.30 -12.13 10.61
CA THR A 66 -11.58 -11.47 10.91
C THR A 66 -11.58 -10.79 12.29
N LEU A 67 -10.98 -11.41 13.32
CA LEU A 67 -10.86 -10.80 14.65
C LEU A 67 -9.92 -9.58 14.64
N LEU A 68 -8.78 -9.69 13.96
CA LEU A 68 -7.79 -8.61 13.90
C LEU A 68 -8.41 -7.36 13.23
N ASP A 69 -9.00 -7.52 12.05
CA ASP A 69 -9.71 -6.45 11.31
C ASP A 69 -10.86 -5.85 12.15
N THR A 70 -11.64 -6.71 12.82
CA THR A 70 -12.76 -6.26 13.68
C THR A 70 -12.28 -5.30 14.78
N VAL A 71 -11.19 -5.65 15.46
CA VAL A 71 -10.65 -4.80 16.53
C VAL A 71 -9.95 -3.57 15.94
N GLN A 72 -9.31 -3.69 14.79
CA GLN A 72 -8.63 -2.57 14.16
C GLN A 72 -9.61 -1.48 13.71
N GLY A 73 -10.70 -1.87 13.04
CA GLY A 73 -11.75 -0.95 12.61
C GLY A 73 -12.58 -0.40 13.79
N SER A 74 -12.91 -1.23 14.78
CA SER A 74 -13.81 -0.82 15.87
C SER A 74 -13.10 -0.11 17.03
N VAL A 75 -11.80 -0.36 17.20
CA VAL A 75 -11.04 0.10 18.38
C VAL A 75 -9.74 0.79 17.99
N GLY A 76 -8.89 0.15 17.18
CA GLY A 76 -7.57 0.67 16.82
C GLY A 76 -7.64 2.06 16.18
N MET A 77 -8.20 2.13 14.98
CA MET A 77 -8.34 3.39 14.22
C MET A 77 -9.12 4.46 14.99
N PRO A 78 -10.30 4.17 15.58
CA PRO A 78 -11.07 5.17 16.31
C PRO A 78 -10.37 5.72 17.55
N LEU A 79 -9.66 4.90 18.33
CA LEU A 79 -8.98 5.39 19.53
C LEU A 79 -7.71 6.17 19.18
N LEU A 80 -6.87 5.64 18.28
CA LEU A 80 -5.63 6.30 17.90
C LEU A 80 -5.89 7.66 17.25
N SER A 81 -6.88 7.74 16.35
CA SER A 81 -7.23 8.99 15.67
C SER A 81 -7.71 10.10 16.62
N GLN A 82 -8.28 9.78 17.78
CA GLN A 82 -8.66 10.78 18.77
C GLN A 82 -7.46 11.56 19.32
N HIS A 83 -6.29 10.91 19.38
CA HIS A 83 -5.04 11.48 19.88
C HIS A 83 -4.19 12.16 18.81
N ILE A 84 -4.59 12.08 17.53
CA ILE A 84 -3.96 12.82 16.44
C ILE A 84 -4.49 14.26 16.44
N GLU A 85 -3.65 15.25 16.10
CA GLU A 85 -4.05 16.66 16.06
C GLU A 85 -4.68 17.04 14.71
N SER A 86 -4.07 16.62 13.60
CA SER A 86 -4.52 16.95 12.25
C SER A 86 -5.92 16.38 11.96
N LEU A 87 -6.85 17.25 11.55
CA LEU A 87 -8.18 16.83 11.14
C LEU A 87 -8.18 16.11 9.79
N GLN A 88 -7.23 16.43 8.90
CA GLN A 88 -7.04 15.70 7.64
C GLN A 88 -6.57 14.27 7.93
N ALA A 89 -5.63 14.11 8.86
CA ALA A 89 -5.15 12.79 9.24
C ALA A 89 -6.23 11.94 9.91
N LYS A 90 -7.07 12.54 10.76
CA LYS A 90 -8.25 11.86 11.33
C LYS A 90 -9.21 11.35 10.26
N ALA A 91 -9.41 12.10 9.18
CA ALA A 91 -10.27 11.67 8.10
C ALA A 91 -9.68 10.44 7.38
N VAL A 92 -8.37 10.42 7.11
CA VAL A 92 -7.69 9.24 6.54
C VAL A 92 -7.84 8.02 7.46
N MET A 93 -7.54 8.16 8.75
CA MET A 93 -7.70 7.04 9.70
C MET A 93 -9.16 6.60 9.85
N GLY A 94 -10.11 7.52 9.74
CA GLY A 94 -11.53 7.19 9.73
C GLY A 94 -11.95 6.38 8.50
N PHE A 95 -11.36 6.68 7.33
CA PHE A 95 -11.57 5.88 6.13
C PHE A 95 -10.92 4.49 6.26
N MET A 96 -9.68 4.42 6.75
CA MET A 96 -9.00 3.14 7.02
C MET A 96 -9.84 2.27 7.95
N GLY A 97 -10.32 2.82 9.07
CA GLY A 97 -11.20 2.09 9.99
C GLY A 97 -12.50 1.59 9.37
N ALA A 98 -13.04 2.27 8.36
CA ALA A 98 -14.17 1.77 7.59
C ALA A 98 -13.77 0.62 6.64
N MET A 99 -12.59 0.68 6.03
CA MET A 99 -12.04 -0.40 5.20
C MET A 99 -11.76 -1.66 6.02
N GLU A 100 -11.28 -1.55 7.27
CA GLU A 100 -11.16 -2.70 8.18
C GLU A 100 -12.50 -3.46 8.36
N HIS A 101 -13.62 -2.73 8.39
CA HIS A 101 -14.94 -3.37 8.43
C HIS A 101 -15.32 -4.06 7.12
N MET A 102 -14.89 -3.51 5.98
CA MET A 102 -15.04 -4.14 4.67
C MET A 102 -14.19 -5.42 4.58
N HIS A 103 -12.95 -5.38 5.08
CA HIS A 103 -12.07 -6.55 5.18
C HIS A 103 -12.74 -7.64 6.03
N ALA A 104 -13.17 -7.31 7.25
CA ALA A 104 -13.85 -8.24 8.14
C ALA A 104 -15.11 -8.87 7.51
N LYS A 105 -15.93 -8.07 6.82
CA LYS A 105 -17.12 -8.55 6.09
C LYS A 105 -16.74 -9.50 4.95
N SER A 106 -15.67 -9.20 4.20
CA SER A 106 -15.26 -10.00 3.04
C SER A 106 -14.96 -11.46 3.41
N TYR A 107 -14.38 -11.74 4.59
CA TYR A 107 -14.19 -13.11 5.05
C TYR A 107 -15.52 -13.83 5.29
N SER A 108 -16.56 -13.12 5.75
CA SER A 108 -17.90 -13.69 5.90
C SER A 108 -18.52 -14.07 4.54
N SER A 109 -18.21 -13.34 3.48
CA SER A 109 -18.61 -13.68 2.11
C SER A 109 -17.89 -14.92 1.60
N ILE A 110 -16.60 -15.09 1.92
CA ILE A 110 -15.86 -16.33 1.66
C ILE A 110 -16.49 -17.50 2.44
N PHE A 111 -16.72 -17.33 3.74
CA PHE A 111 -17.31 -18.37 4.59
C PHE A 111 -18.69 -18.80 4.12
N SER A 112 -19.60 -17.86 3.86
CA SER A 112 -20.97 -18.17 3.42
C SER A 112 -21.01 -18.86 2.05
N THR A 113 -19.95 -18.71 1.24
CA THR A 113 -19.80 -19.39 -0.04
C THR A 113 -19.29 -20.82 0.11
N LEU A 114 -18.35 -21.06 1.04
CA LEU A 114 -17.59 -22.31 1.13
C LEU A 114 -18.03 -23.23 2.29
N CYS A 115 -18.58 -22.67 3.36
CA CYS A 115 -18.86 -23.35 4.62
C CYS A 115 -20.37 -23.41 4.92
N THR A 116 -20.78 -24.35 5.78
CA THR A 116 -22.14 -24.38 6.34
C THR A 116 -22.27 -23.39 7.50
N SER A 117 -23.49 -22.93 7.78
CA SER A 117 -23.75 -22.03 8.93
C SER A 117 -23.35 -22.62 10.28
N GLU A 118 -23.49 -23.94 10.44
CA GLU A 118 -23.01 -24.66 11.63
C GLU A 118 -21.48 -24.54 11.78
N ARG A 119 -20.74 -24.82 10.70
CA ARG A 119 -19.28 -24.72 10.70
C ARG A 119 -18.79 -23.29 10.96
N ILE A 120 -19.49 -22.30 10.41
CA ILE A 120 -19.20 -20.89 10.68
C ILE A 120 -19.39 -20.59 12.17
N GLY A 121 -20.48 -21.05 12.78
CA GLY A 121 -20.71 -20.91 14.23
C GLY A 121 -19.56 -21.49 15.06
N GLU A 122 -19.11 -22.69 14.74
CA GLU A 122 -17.97 -23.33 15.41
C GLU A 122 -16.67 -22.52 15.28
N LEU A 123 -16.40 -21.94 14.11
CA LEU A 123 -15.21 -21.13 13.88
C LEU A 123 -15.21 -19.85 14.72
N PHE A 124 -16.35 -19.15 14.80
CA PHE A 124 -16.46 -17.95 15.63
C PHE A 124 -16.43 -18.25 17.14
N GLU A 125 -16.90 -19.43 17.56
CA GLU A 125 -16.66 -19.91 18.92
C GLU A 125 -15.18 -20.22 19.17
N TRP A 126 -14.50 -20.86 18.20
CA TRP A 126 -13.07 -21.13 18.29
C TRP A 126 -12.26 -19.84 18.39
N VAL A 127 -12.58 -18.81 17.61
CA VAL A 127 -11.92 -17.48 17.70
C VAL A 127 -11.97 -16.91 19.11
N GLN A 128 -13.10 -17.06 19.81
CA GLN A 128 -13.27 -16.57 21.19
C GLN A 128 -12.50 -17.40 22.22
N LYS A 129 -12.32 -18.70 21.98
CA LYS A 129 -11.71 -19.65 22.92
C LYS A 129 -10.21 -19.86 22.67
N GLU A 130 -9.72 -19.59 21.46
CA GLU A 130 -8.33 -19.84 21.08
C GLU A 130 -7.39 -18.89 21.81
N ARG A 131 -6.64 -19.46 22.75
CA ARG A 131 -5.82 -18.73 23.70
C ARG A 131 -4.75 -17.89 23.01
N LEU A 132 -4.04 -18.42 22.02
CA LEU A 132 -2.93 -17.68 21.38
C LEU A 132 -3.43 -16.49 20.55
N LEU A 133 -4.58 -16.66 19.88
CA LEU A 133 -5.24 -15.59 19.14
C LEU A 133 -5.76 -14.49 20.07
N GLN A 134 -6.35 -14.87 21.20
CA GLN A 134 -6.81 -13.91 22.20
C GLN A 134 -5.65 -13.20 22.90
N GLU A 135 -4.57 -13.90 23.27
CA GLU A 135 -3.39 -13.31 23.90
C GLU A 135 -2.74 -12.24 23.01
N LYS A 136 -2.53 -12.54 21.72
CA LYS A 136 -1.92 -11.57 20.80
C LYS A 136 -2.82 -10.36 20.58
N GLN A 137 -4.13 -10.57 20.45
CA GLN A 137 -5.06 -9.46 20.25
C GLN A 137 -5.23 -8.59 21.50
N GLN A 138 -5.27 -9.19 22.68
CA GLN A 138 -5.31 -8.47 23.95
C GLN A 138 -4.08 -7.60 24.15
N PHE A 139 -2.90 -8.08 23.76
CA PHE A 139 -1.66 -7.31 23.87
C PHE A 139 -1.74 -6.01 23.06
N VAL A 140 -2.16 -6.09 21.79
CA VAL A 140 -2.34 -4.93 20.90
C VAL A 140 -3.45 -4.01 21.42
N HIS A 141 -4.61 -4.57 21.75
CA HIS A 141 -5.75 -3.83 22.28
C HIS A 141 -5.41 -3.01 23.53
N GLN A 142 -4.60 -3.56 24.45
CA GLN A 142 -4.13 -2.83 25.63
C GLN A 142 -3.27 -1.61 25.29
N ARG A 143 -2.53 -1.61 24.17
CA ARG A 143 -1.74 -0.45 23.74
C ARG A 143 -2.65 0.66 23.22
N TYR A 144 -3.73 0.30 22.51
CA TYR A 144 -4.74 1.27 22.06
C TYR A 144 -5.45 1.94 23.23
N LEU A 145 -5.90 1.16 24.21
CA LEU A 145 -6.55 1.71 25.43
C LEU A 145 -5.57 2.44 26.36
N GLY A 146 -4.28 2.16 26.23
CA GLY A 146 -3.23 2.69 27.09
C GLY A 146 -2.72 4.08 26.70
N VAL A 147 -3.22 4.68 25.61
CA VAL A 147 -2.76 5.97 25.12
C VAL A 147 -3.19 7.10 26.07
N ARG A 148 -2.20 7.82 26.61
CA ARG A 148 -2.40 8.92 27.58
C ARG A 148 -1.49 10.11 27.32
N ASP A 149 -0.36 9.88 26.66
CA ASP A 149 0.69 10.84 26.38
C ASP A 149 1.36 10.50 25.03
N SER A 150 2.29 11.34 24.57
CA SER A 150 2.96 11.15 23.28
C SER A 150 3.76 9.85 23.21
N GLN A 151 4.35 9.38 24.32
CA GLN A 151 5.14 8.14 24.32
C GLN A 151 4.23 6.92 24.17
N SER A 152 3.12 6.87 24.91
CA SER A 152 2.11 5.82 24.79
C SER A 152 1.36 5.88 23.46
N LEU A 153 1.14 7.07 22.88
CA LEU A 153 0.63 7.22 21.51
C LEU A 153 1.58 6.60 20.48
N TYR A 154 2.89 6.90 20.57
CA TYR A 154 3.88 6.28 19.70
C TYR A 154 3.85 4.75 19.78
N LEU A 155 3.76 4.18 20.99
CA LEU A 155 3.65 2.73 21.18
C LEU A 155 2.31 2.17 20.68
N GLY A 156 1.21 2.94 20.78
CA GLY A 156 -0.09 2.59 20.22
C GLY A 156 -0.07 2.54 18.69
N LEU A 157 0.52 3.55 18.04
CA LEU A 157 0.72 3.57 16.58
C LEU A 157 1.67 2.45 16.14
N ALA A 158 2.74 2.18 16.88
CA ALA A 158 3.63 1.05 16.60
C ALA A 158 2.92 -0.32 16.73
N ALA A 159 2.03 -0.47 17.72
CA ALA A 159 1.20 -1.67 17.84
C ALA A 159 0.25 -1.84 16.63
N SER A 160 -0.31 -0.73 16.13
CA SER A 160 -1.12 -0.71 14.89
C SER A 160 -0.31 -1.14 13.68
N VAL A 161 0.88 -0.58 13.49
CA VAL A 161 1.77 -0.98 12.38
C VAL A 161 2.17 -2.46 12.50
N PHE A 162 2.44 -2.98 13.70
CA PHE A 162 2.72 -4.41 13.86
C PHE A 162 1.50 -5.29 13.60
N LEU A 163 0.29 -4.84 13.90
CA LEU A 163 -0.92 -5.58 13.55
C LEU A 163 -1.03 -5.69 12.01
N GLU A 164 -1.07 -4.53 11.34
CA GLU A 164 -1.31 -4.36 9.90
C GLU A 164 -0.18 -4.91 9.02
N SER A 165 1.08 -4.61 9.37
CA SER A 165 2.26 -4.93 8.56
C SER A 165 2.99 -6.21 9.00
N PHE A 166 2.53 -6.92 10.02
CA PHE A 166 3.21 -8.13 10.53
C PHE A 166 2.26 -9.25 10.97
N GLN A 167 1.31 -8.99 11.87
CA GLN A 167 0.50 -10.06 12.46
C GLN A 167 -0.52 -10.67 11.50
N PHE A 168 -1.09 -9.89 10.57
CA PHE A 168 -1.97 -10.45 9.54
C PHE A 168 -1.24 -11.41 8.59
N TYR A 169 0.07 -11.21 8.37
CA TYR A 169 0.82 -11.93 7.33
C TYR A 169 1.00 -13.43 7.64
N SER A 170 0.93 -13.85 8.92
CA SER A 170 0.89 -15.28 9.25
C SER A 170 -0.41 -15.95 8.77
N GLY A 171 -1.52 -15.21 8.70
CA GLY A 171 -2.79 -15.68 8.15
C GLY A 171 -2.87 -15.53 6.62
N PHE A 172 -2.34 -14.43 6.05
CA PHE A 172 -2.33 -14.22 4.60
C PHE A 172 -1.49 -15.25 3.84
N PHE A 173 -0.47 -15.84 4.47
CA PHE A 173 0.43 -16.80 3.84
C PHE A 173 -0.32 -17.91 3.07
N TYR A 174 -1.34 -18.51 3.69
CA TYR A 174 -1.95 -19.71 3.15
C TYR A 174 -2.91 -19.46 1.98
N PRO A 175 -3.82 -18.46 2.05
CA PRO A 175 -4.56 -18.03 0.87
C PRO A 175 -3.67 -17.59 -0.30
N LEU A 176 -2.59 -16.86 -0.04
CA LEU A 176 -1.63 -16.48 -1.08
C LEU A 176 -0.96 -17.70 -1.73
N LEU A 177 -0.55 -18.67 -0.91
CA LEU A 177 0.07 -19.90 -1.41
C LEU A 177 -0.89 -20.68 -2.32
N LEU A 178 -2.14 -20.88 -1.90
CA LEU A 178 -3.14 -21.57 -2.71
C LEU A 178 -3.43 -20.81 -4.00
N ALA A 179 -3.67 -19.50 -3.91
CA ALA A 179 -3.98 -18.66 -5.07
C ALA A 179 -2.86 -18.67 -6.10
N GLY A 180 -1.59 -18.58 -5.66
CA GLY A 180 -0.43 -18.67 -6.53
C GLY A 180 -0.22 -20.07 -7.15
N GLN A 181 -0.88 -21.11 -6.61
CA GLN A 181 -0.95 -22.45 -7.22
C GLN A 181 -2.19 -22.64 -8.11
N GLY A 182 -2.96 -21.59 -8.37
CA GLY A 182 -4.20 -21.65 -9.15
C GLY A 182 -5.39 -22.27 -8.41
N ARG A 183 -5.32 -22.33 -7.07
CA ARG A 183 -6.39 -22.85 -6.19
C ARG A 183 -6.97 -21.70 -5.37
N MET A 184 -8.27 -21.70 -5.09
CA MET A 184 -8.90 -20.65 -4.27
C MET A 184 -8.61 -19.24 -4.80
N VAL A 185 -8.64 -19.07 -6.13
CA VAL A 185 -8.13 -17.86 -6.82
C VAL A 185 -9.02 -16.66 -6.52
N SER A 186 -10.35 -16.83 -6.51
CA SER A 186 -11.28 -15.74 -6.21
C SER A 186 -11.13 -15.25 -4.78
N SER A 187 -11.00 -16.17 -3.82
CA SER A 187 -10.72 -15.82 -2.43
C SER A 187 -9.36 -15.16 -2.28
N GLY A 188 -8.34 -15.64 -3.02
CA GLY A 188 -7.02 -15.01 -3.06
C GLY A 188 -6.99 -13.62 -3.71
N GLU A 189 -7.98 -13.27 -4.52
CA GLU A 189 -8.16 -11.91 -5.03
C GLU A 189 -8.63 -10.96 -3.93
N ILE A 190 -9.59 -11.38 -3.10
CA ILE A 190 -9.99 -10.64 -1.89
C ILE A 190 -8.79 -10.40 -0.98
N ILE A 191 -7.99 -11.43 -0.70
CA ILE A 191 -6.80 -11.31 0.16
C ILE A 191 -5.78 -10.33 -0.43
N ASN A 192 -5.62 -10.29 -1.75
CA ASN A 192 -4.74 -9.32 -2.40
C ASN A 192 -5.26 -7.87 -2.29
N LEU A 193 -6.58 -7.67 -2.38
CA LEU A 193 -7.19 -6.35 -2.19
C LEU A 193 -6.97 -5.86 -0.74
N ILE A 194 -7.16 -6.74 0.25
CA ILE A 194 -6.87 -6.45 1.66
C ILE A 194 -5.39 -6.07 1.83
N ILE A 195 -4.45 -6.90 1.34
CA ILE A 195 -3.01 -6.61 1.46
C ILE A 195 -2.62 -5.26 0.84
N ARG A 196 -3.25 -4.90 -0.29
CA ARG A 196 -3.00 -3.59 -0.93
C ARG A 196 -3.38 -2.45 0.01
N ASP A 197 -4.52 -2.55 0.68
CA ASP A 197 -5.00 -1.55 1.62
C ASP A 197 -4.13 -1.54 2.89
N GLU A 198 -3.87 -2.70 3.49
CA GLU A 198 -3.00 -2.87 4.68
C GLU A 198 -1.57 -2.33 4.46
N SER A 199 -1.05 -2.44 3.24
CA SER A 199 0.28 -1.89 2.91
C SER A 199 0.33 -0.36 3.05
N ILE A 200 -0.77 0.32 2.72
CA ILE A 200 -0.89 1.78 2.82
C ILE A 200 -1.24 2.19 4.23
N HIS A 201 -2.08 1.41 4.94
CA HIS A 201 -2.39 1.63 6.35
C HIS A 201 -1.09 1.62 7.18
N GLY A 202 -0.29 0.56 7.03
CA GLY A 202 0.97 0.40 7.75
C GLY A 202 1.98 1.52 7.50
N VAL A 203 2.13 1.97 6.25
CA VAL A 203 3.02 3.09 5.91
C VAL A 203 2.50 4.39 6.51
N TYR A 204 1.21 4.69 6.35
CA TYR A 204 0.63 5.95 6.83
C TYR A 204 0.69 6.08 8.35
N VAL A 205 0.25 5.04 9.06
CA VAL A 205 0.31 5.00 10.53
C VAL A 205 1.76 5.02 11.01
N GLY A 206 2.68 4.39 10.27
CA GLY A 206 4.12 4.47 10.49
C GLY A 206 4.67 5.89 10.40
N LEU A 207 4.26 6.67 9.40
CA LEU A 207 4.63 8.09 9.27
C LEU A 207 4.09 8.92 10.44
N GLN A 208 2.83 8.71 10.84
CA GLN A 208 2.26 9.35 12.03
C GLN A 208 3.07 8.99 13.29
N ALA A 209 3.49 7.73 13.44
CA ALA A 209 4.32 7.28 14.55
C ALA A 209 5.69 7.98 14.55
N GLN A 210 6.33 8.11 13.40
CA GLN A 210 7.61 8.82 13.25
C GLN A 210 7.51 10.29 13.63
N GLU A 211 6.41 10.97 13.26
CA GLU A 211 6.17 12.36 13.68
C GLU A 211 5.99 12.49 15.19
N VAL A 212 5.21 11.60 15.81
CA VAL A 212 5.03 11.58 17.26
C VAL A 212 6.37 11.33 17.95
N TYR A 213 7.17 10.38 17.44
CA TYR A 213 8.50 10.07 17.96
C TYR A 213 9.46 11.26 17.89
N ALA A 214 9.50 11.96 16.75
CA ALA A 214 10.36 13.12 16.54
C ALA A 214 10.07 14.28 17.51
N ARG A 215 8.82 14.39 18.00
CA ARG A 215 8.40 15.38 18.99
C ARG A 215 8.69 14.96 20.44
N LEU A 216 9.06 13.70 20.69
CA LEU A 216 9.42 13.25 22.03
C LEU A 216 10.75 13.88 22.50
N PRO A 217 10.89 14.19 23.80
CA PRO A 217 12.19 14.52 24.37
C PRO A 217 13.21 13.39 24.13
N GLU A 218 14.48 13.74 23.91
CA GLU A 218 15.55 12.79 23.60
C GLU A 218 15.67 11.65 24.64
N ALA A 219 15.47 11.96 25.93
CA ALA A 219 15.47 10.96 27.00
C ALA A 219 14.33 9.92 26.86
N GLN A 220 13.18 10.33 26.31
CA GLN A 220 12.03 9.43 26.07
C GLN A 220 12.17 8.65 24.77
N GLN A 221 12.81 9.21 23.74
CA GLN A 221 13.03 8.56 22.45
C GLN A 221 13.74 7.20 22.57
N LYS A 222 14.75 7.10 23.44
CA LYS A 222 15.43 5.83 23.72
C LYS A 222 14.47 4.79 24.31
N THR A 223 13.75 5.16 25.38
CA THR A 223 12.81 4.28 26.08
C THR A 223 11.66 3.84 25.19
N ALA A 224 11.16 4.74 24.35
CA ALA A 224 10.12 4.49 23.37
C ALA A 224 10.57 3.47 22.33
N ARG A 225 11.77 3.65 21.75
CA ARG A 225 12.35 2.73 20.76
C ARG A 225 12.59 1.34 21.34
N GLU A 226 13.13 1.25 22.55
CA GLU A 226 13.26 -0.04 23.25
C GLU A 226 11.90 -0.70 23.51
N GLY A 227 10.85 0.10 23.76
CA GLY A 227 9.48 -0.37 23.91
C GLY A 227 8.95 -1.04 22.64
N VAL A 228 9.26 -0.49 21.47
CA VAL A 228 8.89 -1.07 20.16
C VAL A 228 9.57 -2.42 19.95
N TYR A 229 10.88 -2.54 20.18
CA TYR A 229 11.58 -3.82 20.03
C TYR A 229 11.11 -4.89 21.04
N ARG A 230 10.86 -4.52 22.32
CA ARG A 230 10.28 -5.45 23.29
C ARG A 230 8.89 -5.94 22.86
N MET A 231 8.10 -5.06 22.25
CA MET A 231 6.81 -5.43 21.69
C MET A 231 6.97 -6.37 20.50
N LEU A 232 7.90 -6.10 19.59
CA LEU A 232 8.21 -7.00 18.48
C LEU A 232 8.60 -8.40 18.96
N GLU A 233 9.54 -8.50 19.90
CA GLU A 233 9.99 -9.79 20.45
C GLU A 233 8.84 -10.58 21.06
N HIS A 234 7.97 -9.90 21.81
CA HIS A 234 6.80 -10.52 22.41
C HIS A 234 5.80 -11.03 21.35
N LEU A 235 5.45 -10.18 20.38
CA LEU A 235 4.53 -10.53 19.30
C LEU A 235 5.10 -11.63 18.40
N ALA A 236 6.40 -11.62 18.11
CA ALA A 236 7.07 -12.66 17.35
C ALA A 236 7.04 -14.02 18.06
N GLY A 237 7.24 -14.04 19.38
CA GLY A 237 7.08 -15.28 20.17
C GLY A 237 5.64 -15.79 20.23
N LEU A 238 4.65 -14.91 20.14
CA LEU A 238 3.23 -15.29 20.01
C LEU A 238 2.93 -15.82 18.61
N GLU A 239 3.35 -15.12 17.56
CA GLU A 239 3.14 -15.51 16.17
C GLU A 239 3.80 -16.85 15.84
N GLU A 240 4.99 -17.13 16.38
CA GLU A 240 5.64 -18.43 16.20
C GLU A 240 4.80 -19.57 16.79
N ARG A 241 4.29 -19.40 18.02
CA ARG A 241 3.44 -20.41 18.67
C ARG A 241 2.11 -20.58 17.94
N TYR A 242 1.50 -19.48 17.51
CA TYR A 242 0.24 -19.48 16.76
C TYR A 242 0.41 -20.16 15.40
N SER A 243 1.51 -19.86 14.69
CA SER A 243 1.85 -20.48 13.41
C SER A 243 2.12 -21.98 13.56
N ARG A 244 2.84 -22.40 14.61
CA ARG A 244 3.05 -23.82 14.91
C ARG A 244 1.73 -24.55 15.15
N MET A 245 0.82 -23.94 15.93
CA MET A 245 -0.51 -24.52 16.20
C MET A 245 -1.33 -24.72 14.91
N LEU A 246 -1.34 -23.74 14.00
CA LEU A 246 -2.11 -23.83 12.76
C LEU A 246 -1.48 -24.77 11.74
N TYR A 247 -0.19 -24.55 11.44
CA TYR A 247 0.44 -25.05 10.22
C TYR A 247 1.24 -26.34 10.37
N THR A 248 1.37 -26.89 11.58
CA THR A 248 2.09 -28.17 11.78
C THR A 248 1.53 -29.30 10.90
N PRO A 249 0.20 -29.49 10.77
CA PRO A 249 -0.35 -30.57 9.94
C PRO A 249 -0.12 -30.41 8.43
N LEU A 250 0.24 -29.20 7.98
CA LEU A 250 0.57 -28.91 6.58
C LEU A 250 2.07 -28.84 6.32
N GLU A 251 2.90 -29.01 7.36
CA GLU A 251 4.37 -28.88 7.28
C GLU A 251 4.85 -27.51 6.76
N LEU A 252 4.04 -26.45 6.94
CA LEU A 252 4.32 -25.10 6.43
C LEU A 252 4.92 -24.15 7.48
N VAL A 253 5.09 -24.60 8.72
CA VAL A 253 5.48 -23.78 9.87
C VAL A 253 6.70 -22.90 9.61
N GLU A 254 7.80 -23.46 9.12
CA GLU A 254 9.04 -22.70 8.94
C GLU A 254 8.94 -21.69 7.79
N SER A 255 8.15 -21.99 6.75
CA SER A 255 7.86 -21.04 5.67
C SER A 255 7.02 -19.86 6.18
N VAL A 256 6.03 -20.14 7.02
CA VAL A 256 5.18 -19.11 7.64
C VAL A 256 5.99 -18.24 8.61
N ILE A 257 6.85 -18.83 9.45
CA ILE A 257 7.71 -18.07 10.37
C ILE A 257 8.68 -17.18 9.59
N THR A 258 9.28 -17.70 8.52
CA THR A 258 10.18 -16.91 7.66
C THR A 258 9.44 -15.73 7.03
N PHE A 259 8.25 -15.96 6.50
CA PHE A 259 7.40 -14.91 5.96
C PHE A 259 6.96 -13.88 7.01
N SER A 260 6.60 -14.34 8.21
CA SER A 260 6.22 -13.50 9.32
C SER A 260 7.38 -12.59 9.74
N ARG A 261 8.61 -13.13 9.86
CA ARG A 261 9.81 -12.34 10.18
C ARG A 261 10.20 -11.34 9.08
N TYR A 262 10.04 -11.70 7.81
CA TYR A 262 10.20 -10.77 6.69
C TYR A 262 9.26 -9.55 6.82
N ASN A 263 7.99 -9.80 7.17
CA ASN A 263 7.01 -8.73 7.34
C ASN A 263 7.21 -7.93 8.64
N ALA A 264 7.70 -8.55 9.71
CA ALA A 264 8.15 -7.82 10.90
C ALA A 264 9.24 -6.78 10.58
N ASP A 265 10.21 -7.13 9.72
CA ASP A 265 11.24 -6.20 9.29
C ASP A 265 10.64 -5.05 8.46
N LYS A 266 9.64 -5.32 7.62
CA LYS A 266 8.89 -4.28 6.89
C LYS A 266 8.09 -3.36 7.82
N ALA A 267 7.46 -3.91 8.86
CA ALA A 267 6.77 -3.13 9.88
C ALA A 267 7.73 -2.19 10.62
N LEU A 268 8.95 -2.64 10.94
CA LEU A 268 10.00 -1.78 11.51
C LEU A 268 10.42 -0.67 10.54
N MET A 269 10.59 -0.98 9.25
CA MET A 269 10.90 0.03 8.23
C MET A 269 9.80 1.10 8.14
N ASN A 270 8.52 0.73 8.22
CA ASN A 270 7.39 1.68 8.28
C ASN A 270 7.49 2.62 9.49
N LEU A 271 8.08 2.16 10.60
CA LEU A 271 8.36 2.96 11.80
C LEU A 271 9.66 3.76 11.74
N GLY A 272 10.39 3.72 10.61
CA GLY A 272 11.70 4.36 10.46
C GLY A 272 12.81 3.67 11.25
N LEU A 273 12.68 2.37 11.51
CA LEU A 273 13.62 1.56 12.28
C LEU A 273 14.33 0.52 11.40
N GLU A 274 15.54 0.17 11.83
CA GLU A 274 16.33 -0.88 11.18
C GLU A 274 15.69 -2.27 11.37
N PRO A 275 15.78 -3.16 10.36
CA PRO A 275 15.37 -4.56 10.44
C PRO A 275 15.96 -5.29 11.66
N TYR A 276 15.20 -6.21 12.23
CA TYR A 276 15.58 -6.99 13.40
C TYR A 276 15.99 -8.42 13.04
N PHE A 277 15.23 -9.08 12.15
CA PHE A 277 15.49 -10.48 11.78
C PHE A 277 16.43 -10.59 10.58
N GLY A 278 16.47 -9.59 9.71
CA GLY A 278 17.33 -9.57 8.52
C GLY A 278 16.92 -10.60 7.47
N VAL A 279 15.62 -10.90 7.37
CA VAL A 279 15.12 -11.88 6.39
C VAL A 279 15.03 -11.21 5.02
N SER A 280 15.75 -11.76 4.04
CA SER A 280 15.71 -11.26 2.66
C SER A 280 14.53 -11.83 1.88
N ALA A 281 14.16 -11.18 0.78
CA ALA A 281 13.04 -11.62 -0.06
C ALA A 281 13.28 -13.02 -0.67
N GLU A 282 14.54 -13.37 -0.95
CA GLU A 282 14.94 -14.66 -1.51
C GLU A 282 14.71 -15.83 -0.55
N ALA A 283 14.62 -15.57 0.76
CA ALA A 283 14.31 -16.57 1.76
C ALA A 283 12.80 -16.89 1.86
N VAL A 284 11.94 -16.00 1.34
CA VAL A 284 10.50 -16.17 1.36
C VAL A 284 10.07 -17.12 0.23
N ASN A 285 9.02 -17.92 0.48
CA ASN A 285 8.43 -18.76 -0.56
C ASN A 285 8.07 -17.90 -1.79
N PRO A 286 8.58 -18.21 -2.99
CA PRO A 286 8.44 -17.35 -4.16
C PRO A 286 6.99 -17.23 -4.65
N VAL A 287 6.15 -18.23 -4.41
CA VAL A 287 4.72 -18.19 -4.77
C VAL A 287 3.99 -17.17 -3.89
N VAL A 288 4.26 -17.20 -2.59
CA VAL A 288 3.67 -16.24 -1.63
C VAL A 288 4.21 -14.83 -1.88
N LEU A 289 5.51 -14.70 -2.13
CA LEU A 289 6.15 -13.42 -2.44
C LEU A 289 5.59 -12.80 -3.74
N ALA A 290 5.36 -13.62 -4.77
CA ALA A 290 4.71 -13.16 -6.00
C ALA A 290 3.25 -12.72 -5.74
N GLY A 291 2.56 -13.37 -4.81
CA GLY A 291 1.23 -12.99 -4.36
C GLY A 291 1.15 -11.61 -3.70
N LEU A 292 2.24 -11.16 -3.05
CA LEU A 292 2.37 -9.80 -2.51
C LEU A 292 2.57 -8.73 -3.59
N SER A 293 2.92 -9.13 -4.83
CA SER A 293 3.16 -8.18 -5.90
C SER A 293 1.85 -7.55 -6.37
N THR A 294 1.78 -6.23 -6.25
CA THR A 294 0.68 -5.40 -6.77
C THR A 294 0.75 -5.18 -8.28
N ARG A 295 1.82 -5.65 -8.94
CA ARG A 295 2.14 -5.34 -10.35
C ARG A 295 1.44 -6.21 -11.39
N THR A 296 0.83 -7.34 -11.00
CA THR A 296 0.19 -8.23 -11.98
C THR A 296 -0.90 -9.12 -11.37
N LYS A 297 -2.16 -8.74 -11.56
CA LYS A 297 -3.22 -9.68 -11.88
C LYS A 297 -4.04 -9.08 -13.03
N ASN A 298 -3.94 -9.68 -14.22
CA ASN A 298 -4.95 -9.47 -15.24
C ASN A 298 -6.26 -9.97 -14.64
N HIS A 299 -7.14 -9.06 -14.22
CA HIS A 299 -8.52 -9.42 -13.92
C HIS A 299 -9.07 -10.16 -15.15
N ASP A 300 -9.74 -11.28 -14.91
CA ASP A 300 -10.38 -12.07 -15.97
C ASP A 300 -11.50 -11.22 -16.59
N PHE A 301 -11.15 -10.53 -17.67
CA PHE A 301 -11.98 -9.55 -18.38
C PHE A 301 -13.23 -10.22 -19.01
N PHE A 302 -13.34 -11.55 -18.96
CA PHE A 302 -14.39 -12.34 -19.59
C PHE A 302 -15.53 -12.79 -18.66
N SER A 303 -15.61 -12.34 -17.39
CA SER A 303 -16.80 -12.58 -16.57
C SER A 303 -18.03 -11.85 -17.15
N THR A 304 -19.02 -12.63 -17.56
CA THR A 304 -20.13 -12.22 -18.43
C THR A 304 -21.27 -11.44 -17.75
N LYS A 305 -21.55 -10.24 -18.32
CA LYS A 305 -22.76 -9.37 -18.29
C LYS A 305 -22.86 -8.39 -17.12
N GLY A 306 -23.25 -7.11 -17.26
CA GLY A 306 -23.75 -6.33 -18.39
C GLY A 306 -24.46 -5.06 -17.88
N ASN A 307 -23.81 -3.90 -18.03
CA ASN A 307 -24.27 -2.50 -18.01
C ASN A 307 -25.04 -1.90 -16.80
N GLY A 308 -24.40 -0.89 -16.19
CA GLY A 308 -25.01 0.20 -15.41
C GLY A 308 -24.01 1.32 -15.07
N TYR A 309 -23.58 2.10 -16.07
CA TYR A 309 -22.83 3.39 -16.06
C TYR A 309 -22.36 3.95 -14.69
N VAL A 310 -21.05 4.12 -14.44
CA VAL A 310 -20.24 5.30 -14.85
C VAL A 310 -18.83 4.91 -15.34
N LYS A 311 -18.42 5.45 -16.48
CA LYS A 311 -17.08 5.30 -17.10
C LYS A 311 -15.95 5.78 -16.17
N ALA A 312 -15.03 4.90 -15.78
CA ALA A 312 -13.63 5.28 -15.57
C ALA A 312 -12.93 5.23 -16.94
N ILE A 313 -12.52 6.39 -17.44
CA ILE A 313 -11.76 6.51 -18.69
C ILE A 313 -10.30 6.16 -18.35
N ARG A 314 -9.80 5.04 -18.90
CA ARG A 314 -8.44 4.49 -18.75
C ARG A 314 -8.10 4.01 -17.33
N VAL A 315 -8.17 2.70 -17.13
CA VAL A 315 -7.39 2.01 -16.11
C VAL A 315 -6.03 1.72 -16.74
N GLU A 316 -4.98 2.38 -16.28
CA GLU A 316 -3.60 1.99 -16.58
C GLU A 316 -3.13 1.02 -15.47
N PRO A 317 -2.55 -0.15 -15.80
CA PRO A 317 -1.99 -1.06 -14.80
C PRO A 317 -0.92 -0.35 -13.97
N LEU A 318 -0.91 -0.59 -12.66
CA LEU A 318 0.09 -0.02 -11.75
C LEU A 318 1.50 -0.53 -12.10
N GLN A 319 2.45 0.38 -12.27
CA GLN A 319 3.87 0.12 -12.51
C GLN A 319 4.71 0.50 -11.28
N ASP A 320 5.99 0.14 -11.24
CA ASP A 320 6.88 0.53 -10.12
C ASP A 320 6.93 2.04 -9.88
N GLU A 321 6.71 2.79 -10.94
CA GLU A 321 6.72 4.25 -10.95
C GLU A 321 5.57 4.86 -10.12
N ASP A 322 4.47 4.13 -9.92
CA ASP A 322 3.33 4.57 -9.10
C ASP A 322 3.59 4.45 -7.59
N PHE A 323 4.67 3.76 -7.20
CA PHE A 323 5.19 3.67 -5.82
C PHE A 323 6.33 4.66 -5.56
N ILE A 324 6.61 5.55 -6.52
CA ILE A 324 7.48 6.71 -6.33
C ILE A 324 6.62 7.85 -5.79
N PHE A 325 6.72 8.11 -4.50
CA PHE A 325 6.02 9.23 -3.86
C PHE A 325 6.64 10.57 -4.29
N GLU A 326 6.05 11.23 -5.29
CA GLU A 326 6.38 12.60 -5.66
C GLU A 326 5.97 13.57 -4.54
N GLY A 327 6.93 13.94 -3.70
CA GLY A 327 6.71 14.90 -2.60
C GLY A 327 7.90 15.19 -1.67
N LEU A 328 9.02 14.47 -1.79
CA LEU A 328 10.19 14.67 -0.92
C LEU A 328 11.50 15.06 -1.64
N ALA A 329 11.45 15.47 -2.92
CA ALA A 329 12.65 15.92 -3.64
C ALA A 329 12.45 17.28 -4.32
N GLN A 330 12.90 18.35 -3.67
CA GLN A 330 13.25 19.59 -4.37
C GLN A 330 14.67 19.41 -4.97
N GLU A 331 14.78 18.78 -6.14
CA GLU A 331 16.10 18.62 -6.81
C GLU A 331 16.29 19.41 -8.10
N TYR A 332 15.23 19.88 -8.76
CA TYR A 332 15.34 20.59 -10.04
C TYR A 332 14.82 22.03 -9.98
N GLN A 333 15.58 22.95 -10.56
CA GLN A 333 15.13 24.32 -10.80
C GLN A 333 13.95 24.31 -11.78
N PRO A 334 12.99 25.24 -11.63
CA PRO A 334 11.82 25.29 -12.50
C PRO A 334 12.19 25.64 -13.94
N VAL A 335 11.24 25.51 -14.86
CA VAL A 335 11.40 25.75 -16.30
C VAL A 335 10.66 27.01 -16.71
N THR A 336 11.34 27.88 -17.45
CA THR A 336 10.73 29.07 -18.06
C THR A 336 10.10 28.70 -19.41
N LYS A 337 8.80 28.90 -19.54
CA LYS A 337 8.05 28.74 -20.79
C LYS A 337 8.29 29.93 -21.73
N ARG A 338 7.94 29.76 -23.01
CA ARG A 338 8.07 30.78 -24.06
C ARG A 338 7.35 32.09 -23.74
N ASP A 339 6.26 32.03 -22.97
CA ASP A 339 5.46 33.18 -22.54
C ASP A 339 5.98 33.82 -21.23
N GLY A 340 7.16 33.42 -20.77
CA GLY A 340 7.77 33.90 -19.53
C GLY A 340 7.26 33.22 -18.26
N ARG A 341 6.23 32.35 -18.34
CA ARG A 341 5.75 31.64 -17.14
C ARG A 341 6.77 30.64 -16.64
N VAL A 342 6.96 30.61 -15.33
CA VAL A 342 7.81 29.63 -14.64
C VAL A 342 6.93 28.47 -14.18
N VAL A 343 7.30 27.25 -14.57
CA VAL A 343 6.58 26.02 -14.19
C VAL A 343 7.55 25.02 -13.56
N PRO A 344 7.08 24.05 -12.75
CA PRO A 344 7.94 22.96 -12.28
C PRO A 344 8.62 22.21 -13.42
N PHE A 345 9.84 21.73 -13.19
CA PHE A 345 10.49 20.76 -14.08
C PHE A 345 9.71 19.45 -14.02
N ASP A 346 9.41 18.88 -15.19
CA ASP A 346 8.54 17.72 -15.35
C ASP A 346 9.14 16.86 -16.45
N GLU A 347 9.82 15.78 -16.04
CA GLU A 347 10.49 14.85 -16.94
C GLU A 347 9.52 13.99 -17.76
N LEU A 348 8.36 13.68 -17.19
CA LEU A 348 7.31 12.90 -17.87
C LEU A 348 6.80 13.63 -19.11
N ARG A 349 6.78 14.97 -19.10
CA ARG A 349 6.49 15.76 -20.32
C ARG A 349 7.52 15.59 -21.41
N ILE A 350 8.78 15.37 -21.06
CA ILE A 350 9.87 15.12 -22.01
C ILE A 350 9.69 13.72 -22.60
N VAL A 351 9.50 12.71 -21.74
CA VAL A 351 9.25 11.32 -22.13
C VAL A 351 8.07 11.22 -23.08
N ARG A 352 6.91 11.76 -22.71
CA ARG A 352 5.69 11.74 -23.55
C ARG A 352 5.87 12.42 -24.91
N ALA A 353 6.74 13.43 -24.99
CA ALA A 353 7.02 14.10 -26.27
C ALA A 353 7.93 13.25 -27.17
N VAL A 354 8.88 12.53 -26.57
CA VAL A 354 9.77 11.58 -27.22
C VAL A 354 9.01 10.34 -27.69
N GLU A 355 8.17 9.74 -26.84
CA GLU A 355 7.32 8.59 -27.18
C GLU A 355 6.40 8.89 -28.37
N LYS A 356 5.74 10.05 -28.37
CA LYS A 356 4.90 10.47 -29.50
C LYS A 356 5.68 10.56 -30.82
N ALA A 357 6.94 10.96 -30.77
CA ALA A 357 7.80 10.96 -31.94
C ALA A 357 8.22 9.54 -32.32
N GLY A 358 8.46 8.66 -31.34
CA GLY A 358 8.71 7.23 -31.55
C GLY A 358 7.54 6.55 -32.26
N ASP A 359 6.34 6.69 -31.72
CA ASP A 359 5.09 6.16 -32.26
C ASP A 359 4.85 6.62 -33.69
N ALA A 360 5.05 7.91 -33.97
CA ALA A 360 4.87 8.49 -35.30
C ALA A 360 5.84 7.90 -36.36
N THR A 361 6.97 7.35 -35.91
CA THR A 361 7.97 6.69 -36.77
C THR A 361 7.88 5.16 -36.76
N GLY A 362 7.05 4.58 -35.88
CA GLY A 362 6.99 3.14 -35.64
C GLY A 362 8.26 2.56 -34.99
N VAL A 363 9.12 3.41 -34.41
CA VAL A 363 10.36 2.98 -33.76
C VAL A 363 10.08 2.73 -32.28
N VAL A 364 10.36 1.51 -31.83
CA VAL A 364 10.35 1.16 -30.40
C VAL A 364 11.57 1.76 -29.74
N LEU A 365 11.35 2.58 -28.70
CA LEU A 365 12.40 3.26 -27.97
C LEU A 365 12.84 2.41 -26.78
N ASP A 366 14.14 2.17 -26.64
CA ASP A 366 14.75 1.61 -25.43
C ASP A 366 14.74 2.67 -24.31
N PRO A 367 14.03 2.43 -23.19
CA PRO A 367 13.99 3.36 -22.06
C PRO A 367 15.37 3.69 -21.49
N ALA A 368 16.32 2.76 -21.50
CA ALA A 368 17.67 3.00 -21.01
C ALA A 368 18.42 4.01 -21.89
N LEU A 369 18.24 3.94 -23.21
CA LEU A 369 18.83 4.90 -24.14
C LEU A 369 18.17 6.28 -24.04
N ILE A 370 16.87 6.35 -23.75
CA ILE A 370 16.18 7.62 -23.49
C ILE A 370 16.66 8.25 -22.18
N GLU A 371 16.78 7.48 -21.11
CA GLU A 371 17.32 7.98 -19.84
C GLU A 371 18.77 8.46 -20.02
N GLN A 372 19.63 7.67 -20.68
CA GLN A 372 21.03 7.99 -20.86
C GLN A 372 21.28 9.21 -21.76
N HIS A 373 20.63 9.27 -22.92
CA HIS A 373 20.96 10.27 -23.96
C HIS A 373 20.03 11.49 -23.95
N VAL A 374 18.83 11.40 -23.38
CA VAL A 374 17.86 12.50 -23.35
C VAL A 374 17.66 13.03 -21.93
N LEU A 375 17.25 12.20 -20.97
CA LEU A 375 16.83 12.69 -19.66
C LEU A 375 18.00 13.07 -18.75
N ALA A 376 19.01 12.21 -18.59
CA ALA A 376 20.14 12.45 -17.70
C ALA A 376 20.89 13.76 -17.99
N PRO A 377 21.18 14.14 -19.26
CA PRO A 377 21.76 15.44 -19.58
C PRO A 377 20.88 16.63 -19.16
N ILE A 378 19.56 16.52 -19.33
CA ILE A 378 18.59 17.58 -19.00
C ILE A 378 18.47 17.70 -17.47
N LYS A 379 18.26 16.57 -16.77
CA LYS A 379 18.22 16.48 -15.31
C LYS A 379 19.46 17.11 -14.68
N ARG A 380 20.66 16.76 -15.18
CA ARG A 380 21.93 17.34 -14.71
C ARG A 380 21.97 18.86 -14.83
N LYS A 381 21.47 19.45 -15.93
CA LYS A 381 21.43 20.92 -16.06
C LYS A 381 20.34 21.55 -15.20
N ALA A 382 19.16 20.91 -15.11
CA ALA A 382 18.03 21.40 -14.33
C ALA A 382 18.33 21.45 -12.81
N ARG A 383 19.24 20.60 -12.30
CA ARG A 383 19.69 20.66 -10.89
C ARG A 383 20.39 21.98 -10.53
N HIS A 384 21.10 22.57 -11.48
CA HIS A 384 22.01 23.68 -11.21
C HIS A 384 21.54 25.03 -11.77
N ARG A 385 20.58 25.04 -12.70
CA ARG A 385 20.06 26.28 -13.27
C ARG A 385 18.64 26.13 -13.81
N GLN A 386 17.92 27.25 -13.80
CA GLN A 386 16.64 27.38 -14.49
C GLN A 386 16.85 27.22 -16.01
N LEU A 387 16.04 26.38 -16.65
CA LEU A 387 16.11 26.15 -18.10
C LEU A 387 14.91 26.79 -18.81
N HIS A 388 15.14 27.36 -19.99
CA HIS A 388 14.06 27.75 -20.89
C HIS A 388 13.55 26.51 -21.66
N ILE A 389 12.26 26.48 -21.99
CA ILE A 389 11.65 25.34 -22.69
C ILE A 389 12.32 25.03 -24.05
N GLU A 390 12.80 26.05 -24.77
CA GLU A 390 13.59 25.82 -26.00
C GLU A 390 14.88 25.05 -25.73
N GLN A 391 15.58 25.36 -24.63
CA GLN A 391 16.81 24.67 -24.29
C GLN A 391 16.58 23.19 -23.97
N ILE A 392 15.42 22.86 -23.40
CA ILE A 392 15.01 21.47 -23.17
C ILE A 392 14.71 20.79 -24.51
N GLN A 393 14.00 21.45 -25.43
CA GLN A 393 13.70 20.90 -26.75
C GLN A 393 14.96 20.64 -27.58
N ASP A 394 15.90 21.57 -27.59
CA ASP A 394 17.16 21.42 -28.32
C ASP A 394 17.99 20.25 -27.77
N MET A 395 17.98 20.05 -26.43
CA MET A 395 18.66 18.91 -25.80
C MET A 395 17.97 17.56 -26.08
N VAL A 396 16.65 17.54 -26.22
CA VAL A 396 15.91 16.35 -26.65
C VAL A 396 16.28 15.98 -28.09
N GLU A 397 16.35 16.97 -28.97
CA GLU A 397 16.76 16.77 -30.36
C GLU A 397 18.19 16.21 -30.46
N GLU A 398 19.13 16.79 -29.71
CA GLU A 398 20.53 16.33 -29.66
C GLU A 398 20.64 14.88 -29.15
N GLY A 399 19.92 14.55 -28.07
CA GLY A 399 19.90 13.22 -27.48
C GLY A 399 19.30 12.18 -28.43
N LEU A 400 18.19 12.52 -29.08
CA LEU A 400 17.56 11.64 -30.08
C LEU A 400 18.39 11.53 -31.36
N MET A 401 19.12 12.55 -31.78
CA MET A 401 19.99 12.45 -32.97
C MET A 401 21.14 11.46 -32.76
N HIS A 402 21.58 11.25 -31.52
CA HIS A 402 22.60 10.25 -31.19
C HIS A 402 22.08 8.81 -31.27
N SER A 403 20.90 8.56 -30.71
CA SER A 403 20.39 7.19 -30.53
C SER A 403 19.32 6.78 -31.54
N TYR A 404 18.51 7.75 -32.01
CA TYR A 404 17.33 7.54 -32.86
C TYR A 404 17.15 8.66 -33.92
N PRO A 405 18.02 8.77 -34.94
CA PRO A 405 17.96 9.87 -35.91
C PRO A 405 16.63 10.03 -36.64
N ALA A 406 15.88 8.94 -36.86
CA ALA A 406 14.56 8.98 -37.48
C ALA A 406 13.50 9.62 -36.56
N VAL A 407 13.55 9.31 -35.26
CA VAL A 407 12.67 9.84 -34.22
C VAL A 407 12.97 11.32 -33.97
N ALA A 408 14.26 11.70 -33.98
CA ALA A 408 14.67 13.10 -33.88
C ALA A 408 14.06 13.96 -35.00
N ARG A 409 14.08 13.49 -36.25
CA ARG A 409 13.46 14.20 -37.38
C ARG A 409 11.95 14.36 -37.19
N ALA A 410 11.25 13.33 -36.73
CA ALA A 410 9.81 13.40 -36.45
C ALA A 410 9.50 14.38 -35.30
N TYR A 411 10.33 14.38 -34.25
CA TYR A 411 10.21 15.32 -33.14
C TYR A 411 10.37 16.79 -33.60
N ILE A 412 11.38 17.08 -34.42
CA ILE A 412 11.64 18.42 -34.99
C ILE A 412 10.44 18.88 -35.82
N LEU A 413 9.94 18.03 -36.73
CA LEU A 413 8.77 18.35 -37.56
C LEU A 413 7.53 18.63 -36.72
N TYR A 414 7.30 17.84 -35.67
CA TYR A 414 6.18 18.04 -34.74
C TYR A 414 6.32 19.36 -33.94
N ARG A 415 7.53 19.71 -33.49
CA ARG A 415 7.85 20.99 -32.84
C ARG A 415 7.52 22.17 -33.77
N GLU A 416 7.97 22.09 -35.03
CA GLU A 416 7.71 23.12 -36.05
C GLU A 416 6.23 23.27 -36.37
N GLU A 417 5.52 22.16 -36.57
CA GLU A 417 4.09 22.19 -36.88
C GLU A 417 3.29 22.81 -35.73
N ARG A 418 3.63 22.45 -34.49
CA ARG A 418 3.01 23.07 -33.29
C ARG A 418 3.40 24.54 -33.17
N ALA A 419 4.61 24.94 -33.57
CA ALA A 419 5.00 26.35 -33.62
C ALA A 419 4.17 27.13 -34.66
N ARG A 420 3.98 26.60 -35.88
CA ARG A 420 3.14 27.20 -36.92
C ARG A 420 1.67 27.31 -36.51
N ARG A 421 1.08 26.24 -35.95
CA ARG A 421 -0.31 26.25 -35.46
C ARG A 421 -0.55 27.27 -34.34
N ARG A 422 0.49 27.71 -33.63
CA ARG A 422 0.42 28.74 -32.58
C ARG A 422 0.69 30.16 -33.09
N GLY A 423 1.34 30.32 -34.25
CA GLY A 423 1.54 31.62 -34.91
C GLY A 423 0.42 32.02 -35.87
N LEU A 424 -0.56 31.12 -36.09
CA LEU A 424 -1.81 31.36 -36.84
C LEU A 424 -3.00 31.65 -35.90
N ALA A 425 -2.75 31.88 -34.61
CA ALA A 425 -3.75 32.16 -33.57
C ALA A 425 -3.48 33.51 -32.91
#